data_AF-A0A960K6I5-F1
#
_entry.id   AF-A0A960K6I5-F1
#
_cell.length_a   1.000
_cell.length_b   1.000
_cell.length_c   1.000
_cell.angle_alpha   90.00
_cell.angle_beta   90.00
_cell.angle_gamma   90.00
#
_symmetry.space_group_name_H-M   'P 1'
#
loop_
_entity.id
_entity.type
_entity.pdbx_description
1 polymer ?
#
loop_
_entity_poly.entity_id
_entity_poly.type
_entity_poly.pdbx_seq_one_letter_code
_entity_poly.pdbx_strand_id
1 'polypeptide(L)' 'MAGLRIAMVSGGAAGMYCGSCLHDNALAAALQRMGHEATLVPLYTPLKTDEASVSQKRVFFG' A
#
# COMPACT_ATOMS: atom_id res chain seq x y z
N MET A 1 19.81 11.54 -5.55
CA MET A 1 18.65 11.45 -6.47
C MET A 1 17.48 12.19 -5.83
N ALA A 2 16.73 12.98 -6.58
CA ALA A 2 15.49 13.57 -6.08
C ALA A 2 14.40 12.48 -6.03
N GLY A 3 13.83 12.23 -4.86
CA GLY A 3 12.76 11.24 -4.67
C GLY A 3 11.41 11.77 -5.18
N LEU A 4 10.58 10.89 -5.74
CA LEU A 4 9.20 11.19 -6.15
C LEU A 4 8.25 11.07 -4.94
N ARG A 5 7.13 11.81 -5.00
CA ARG A 5 5.97 11.61 -4.13
C ARG A 5 4.94 10.78 -4.88
N ILE A 6 4.60 9.61 -4.35
CA ILE A 6 3.75 8.63 -5.03
C ILE A 6 2.60 8.26 -4.11
N ALA A 7 1.38 8.54 -4.53
CA ALA A 7 0.17 8.06 -3.88
C ALA A 7 -0.34 6.84 -4.63
N MET A 8 -0.31 5.67 -3.99
CA MET A 8 -0.86 4.42 -4.51
C MET A 8 -2.18 4.16 -3.82
N VAL A 9 -3.24 3.93 -4.59
CA VAL A 9 -4.56 3.58 -4.05
C VAL A 9 -4.83 2.09 -4.27
N SER A 10 -5.34 1.41 -3.24
CA SER A 10 -5.68 -0.01 -3.31
C SER A 10 -7.04 -0.26 -2.70
N GLY A 11 -7.92 -1.00 -3.38
CA GLY A 11 -9.29 -1.28 -2.90
C GLY A 11 -9.38 -2.23 -1.70
N GLY A 12 -8.26 -2.87 -1.34
CA GLY A 12 -8.22 -3.89 -0.29
C GLY A 12 -9.05 -5.14 -0.61
N ALA A 13 -9.01 -6.09 0.32
CA ALA A 13 -9.83 -7.31 0.26
C ALA A 13 -10.33 -7.71 1.67
N ALA A 14 -10.51 -6.71 2.53
CA ALA A 14 -10.82 -6.88 3.94
C ALA A 14 -9.85 -7.87 4.65
N GLY A 15 -10.38 -8.92 5.28
CA GLY A 15 -9.60 -9.91 6.03
C GLY A 15 -9.02 -11.05 5.19
N MET A 16 -9.15 -10.99 3.86
CA MET A 16 -8.72 -12.04 2.94
C MET A 16 -7.29 -11.77 2.45
N TYR A 17 -6.54 -12.83 2.18
CA TYR A 17 -5.30 -12.70 1.41
C TYR A 17 -5.64 -12.47 -0.06
N CYS A 18 -5.02 -11.45 -0.64
CA CYS A 18 -5.37 -10.91 -1.94
C CYS A 18 -4.08 -10.60 -2.70
N GLY A 19 -3.88 -11.21 -3.87
CA GLY A 19 -2.62 -11.10 -4.60
C GLY A 19 -2.24 -9.67 -4.95
N SER A 20 -3.21 -8.83 -5.29
CA SER A 20 -2.99 -7.40 -5.52
C SER A 20 -2.58 -6.66 -4.24
N CYS A 21 -3.16 -6.99 -3.09
CA CYS A 21 -2.80 -6.40 -1.80
C CYS A 21 -1.34 -6.70 -1.43
N LEU A 22 -0.91 -7.95 -1.66
CA LEU A 22 0.47 -8.37 -1.43
C LEU A 22 1.42 -7.64 -2.38
N HIS A 23 1.08 -7.60 -3.67
CA HIS A 23 1.84 -6.88 -4.69
C HIS A 23 1.98 -5.39 -4.38
N ASP A 24 0.88 -4.71 -4.04
CA ASP A 24 0.84 -3.28 -3.74
C ASP A 24 1.72 -2.97 -2.52
N ASN A 25 1.66 -3.81 -1.48
CA ASN A 25 2.49 -3.65 -0.30
C ASN A 25 3.98 -3.82 -0.61
N ALA A 26 4.35 -4.86 -1.36
CA ALA A 26 5.73 -5.12 -1.76
C ALA A 26 6.29 -3.99 -2.65
N LEU A 27 5.49 -3.51 -3.61
CA LEU A 27 5.86 -2.41 -4.49
C LEU A 27 6.05 -1.10 -3.71
N ALA A 28 5.11 -0.74 -2.83
CA ALA A 28 5.22 0.45 -2.01
C ALA A 28 6.47 0.40 -1.10
N ALA A 29 6.74 -0.75 -0.48
CA ALA A 29 7.92 -0.95 0.35
C ALA A 29 9.22 -0.83 -0.47
N ALA A 30 9.26 -1.36 -1.69
CA ALA A 30 10.42 -1.23 -2.58
C ALA A 30 10.66 0.23 -3.00
N LEU A 31 9.60 0.97 -3.36
CA LEU A 31 9.69 2.39 -3.70
C LEU A 31 10.23 3.23 -2.54
N GLN A 32 9.78 2.94 -1.31
CA GLN A 32 10.30 3.58 -0.10
C GLN A 32 11.81 3.29 0.08
N ARG A 33 12.25 2.04 -0.11
CA ARG A 33 13.68 1.67 -0.04
C ARG A 33 14.53 2.35 -1.11
N MET A 34 13.95 2.67 -2.27
CA MET A 34 14.61 3.43 -3.34
C MET A 34 14.67 4.95 -3.05
N GLY A 35 14.14 5.41 -1.92
CA GLY A 35 14.16 6.82 -1.52
C GLY A 35 12.99 7.64 -2.06
N HIS A 36 11.91 6.99 -2.51
CA HIS A 36 10.66 7.67 -2.87
C HIS A 36 9.74 7.81 -1.66
N GLU A 37 8.98 8.91 -1.61
CA GLU A 37 7.92 9.13 -0.63
C GLU A 37 6.64 8.43 -1.15
N ALA A 38 6.64 7.10 -1.11
CA ALA A 38 5.51 6.29 -1.54
C ALA A 38 4.54 6.02 -0.38
N THR A 39 3.26 6.34 -0.58
CA THR A 39 2.18 6.10 0.37
C THR A 39 1.15 5.17 -0.25
N LEU A 40 0.88 4.05 0.42
CA LEU A 40 -0.17 3.11 0.04
C LEU A 40 -1.45 3.42 0.83
N VAL A 41 -2.50 3.83 0.13
CA VAL A 41 -3.78 4.30 0.67
C VAL A 41 -4.86 3.24 0.45
N PRO A 42 -5.35 2.56 1.51
CA PRO A 42 -6.48 1.66 1.42
C PRO A 42 -7.78 2.42 1.15
N LEU A 43 -8.52 1.98 0.14
CA LEU A 43 -9.86 2.45 -0.20
C LEU A 43 -10.87 1.33 0.06
N TYR A 44 -12.06 1.66 0.55
CA TYR A 44 -13.21 0.78 0.77
C TYR A 44 -13.03 -0.34 1.81
N THR A 45 -11.93 -1.10 1.77
CA THR A 45 -11.65 -2.18 2.73
C THR A 45 -10.16 -2.20 3.15
N PRO A 46 -9.85 -2.77 4.33
CA PRO A 46 -8.45 -2.96 4.74
C PRO A 46 -7.65 -3.87 3.81
N LEU A 47 -6.32 -3.70 3.83
CA LEU A 47 -5.39 -4.64 3.22
C LEU A 47 -4.94 -5.63 4.29
N LYS A 48 -4.97 -6.92 3.97
CA LYS A 48 -4.27 -7.96 4.71
C LYS A 48 -3.02 -8.37 3.93
N THR A 49 -1.87 -8.23 4.57
CA THR A 49 -0.57 -8.58 4.01
C THR A 49 0.01 -9.79 4.75
N ASP A 50 0.84 -10.56 4.06
CA ASP A 50 1.63 -11.66 4.62
C ASP A 50 2.92 -11.16 5.29
N GLU A 51 3.41 -9.99 4.87
CA GLU A 51 4.51 -9.26 5.49
C GLU A 51 4.02 -8.04 6.30
N ALA A 52 4.96 -7.29 6.89
CA ALA A 52 4.66 -6.03 7.55
C ALA A 52 4.04 -5.03 6.55
N SER A 53 2.85 -4.53 6.88
CA SER A 53 2.16 -3.59 6.01
C SER A 53 2.80 -2.20 6.07
N VAL A 54 3.03 -1.61 4.90
CA VAL A 54 3.42 -0.20 4.73
C VAL A 54 2.23 0.69 4.33
N SER A 55 1.02 0.13 4.34
CA SER A 55 -0.21 0.87 4.06
C SER A 55 -0.60 1.80 5.21
N GLN A 56 -1.33 2.85 4.87
CA GLN A 56 -1.99 3.69 5.86
C GLN A 56 -2.96 2.87 6.71
N LYS A 57 -3.00 3.14 8.02
CA LYS A 57 -3.92 2.42 8.94
C LYS A 57 -5.40 2.77 8.71
N ARG A 58 -5.67 3.93 8.10
CA ARG A 58 -7.03 4.41 7.83
C ARG A 58 -7.48 3.96 6.45
N VAL A 59 -8.69 3.41 6.38
CA VAL A 59 -9.41 3.14 5.14
C VAL A 59 -10.20 4.39 4.74
N PHE A 60 -10.17 4.74 3.47
CA PHE A 60 -10.89 5.88 2.90
C PHE A 60 -12.02 5.42 1.96
N PHE A 61 -13.05 6.25 1.78
CA PHE A 61 -14.23 5.89 0.96
C PHE A 61 -14.45 6.81 -0.26
N GLY A 62 -13.53 7.75 -0.51
CA GLY A 62 -13.71 8.86 -1.46
C GLY A 62 -13.67 10.19 -0.74
#